data_AF-A0A4Q5LQ53-F1
#
_entry.id   AF-A0A4Q5LQ53-F1
#
_cell.length_a   1.000
_cell.length_b   1.000
_cell.length_c   1.000
_cell.angle_alpha   90.00
_cell.angle_beta   90.00
_cell.angle_gamma   90.00
#
_symmetry.space_group_name_H-M   'P 1'
#
loop_
_entity.id
_entity.type
_entity.pdbx_description
1 polymer ?
#
loop_
_entity_poly.entity_id
_entity_poly.type
_entity_poly.pdbx_seq_one_letter_code
_entity_poly.pdbx_strand_id
1 'polypeptide(L)'
;MKSTLIFIAACLLSASVFAQQTPVDDALLLDYYQTQRFAEASDYLKKAYTEPITSAKALGQLAYTSNMAGHLSDAEGYYQRIYDIDSTNTAVLYSLGSLNLRRGNNLKAEVYYKRIIARDTTNFMAYKQLATISHDKNDLTSYIGYLQRANKLNPAEPDVAADLSDIYVSMKFNGQAEKVLSGALTADPENVVLLNSLMKLQYAQKKWLETISTCLKLVGFGSQSGLVLTKLGVAYYNIKNYECSLAAFMDMDENARNETSYYYTALAYKALKDQPMAIFYLQKAITEGISPNIASYYGEIADSNEKQSRYKKAISAYQKSMQFDETPMIYYSLANVYDTNLKDKKSAVKYYKKYLAGKPPVNKQKSFIDYSKSRVAALSR
;
A
#
# COMPACT_ATOMS: atom_id res chain seq x y z
N MET A 1 33.26 64.91 -65.05
CA MET A 1 33.22 63.50 -65.48
C MET A 1 33.38 62.62 -64.24
N LYS A 2 32.26 62.24 -63.59
CA LYS A 2 31.85 60.84 -63.35
C LYS A 2 33.01 59.83 -63.27
N SER A 3 33.30 59.36 -62.05
CA SER A 3 33.71 57.97 -61.82
C SER A 3 33.21 57.54 -60.45
N THR A 4 32.38 56.51 -60.48
CA THR A 4 31.48 56.02 -59.46
C THR A 4 32.18 54.98 -58.57
N LEU A 5 31.98 55.09 -57.25
CA LEU A 5 32.18 53.99 -56.31
C LEU A 5 31.28 52.80 -56.69
N ILE A 6 31.82 51.58 -56.64
CA ILE A 6 31.03 50.36 -56.51
C ILE A 6 31.59 49.59 -55.31
N PHE A 7 30.90 49.68 -54.18
CA PHE A 7 31.05 48.80 -53.02
C PHE A 7 30.05 47.66 -53.20
N ILE A 8 30.54 46.42 -53.29
CA ILE A 8 29.69 45.22 -53.37
C ILE A 8 29.25 44.88 -51.94
N ALA A 9 27.98 45.13 -51.62
CA ALA A 9 27.34 44.61 -50.42
C ALA A 9 26.79 43.21 -50.71
N ALA A 10 27.43 42.18 -50.13
CA ALA A 10 26.93 40.82 -50.15
C ALA A 10 25.79 40.68 -49.12
N CYS A 11 24.54 40.81 -49.58
CA CYS A 11 23.36 40.42 -48.80
C CYS A 11 23.28 38.89 -48.74
N LEU A 12 23.69 38.29 -47.61
CA LEU A 12 23.33 36.93 -47.27
C LEU A 12 21.85 36.87 -46.88
N LEU A 13 20.99 36.58 -47.86
CA LEU A 13 19.63 36.12 -47.63
C LEU A 13 19.70 34.69 -47.08
N SER A 14 19.60 34.53 -45.76
CA SER A 14 19.31 33.24 -45.15
C SER A 14 17.88 32.84 -45.53
N ALA A 15 17.73 32.04 -46.58
CA ALA A 15 16.47 31.39 -46.89
C ALA A 15 16.15 30.40 -45.76
N SER A 16 15.25 30.79 -44.86
CA SER A 16 14.60 29.85 -43.95
C SER A 16 13.72 28.92 -44.80
N VAL A 17 14.25 27.75 -45.13
CA VAL A 17 13.47 26.65 -45.69
C VAL A 17 12.49 26.21 -44.60
N PHE A 18 11.23 26.65 -44.69
CA PHE A 18 10.17 26.00 -43.93
C PHE A 18 10.01 24.59 -44.53
N ALA A 19 10.48 23.58 -43.81
CA ALA A 19 10.19 22.20 -44.15
C ALA A 19 8.66 22.05 -44.22
N GLN A 20 8.16 21.63 -45.37
CA GLN A 20 6.75 21.42 -45.61
C GLN A 20 6.31 20.22 -44.73
N GLN A 21 5.48 20.47 -43.72
CA GLN A 21 4.94 19.40 -42.87
C GLN A 21 4.13 18.45 -43.75
N THR A 22 4.45 17.16 -43.69
CA THR A 22 3.64 16.14 -44.37
C THR A 22 2.26 16.15 -43.72
N PRO A 23 1.16 16.28 -44.48
CA PRO A 23 -0.17 16.25 -43.89
C PRO A 23 -0.36 14.93 -43.14
N VAL A 24 -0.81 15.03 -41.90
CA VAL A 24 -1.12 13.85 -41.07
C VAL A 24 -2.31 13.13 -41.68
N ASP A 25 -2.15 11.82 -41.88
CA ASP A 25 -3.21 10.91 -42.27
C ASP A 25 -4.05 10.59 -41.03
N ASP A 26 -5.18 11.29 -40.91
CA ASP A 26 -6.10 11.13 -39.79
C ASP A 26 -6.72 9.73 -39.73
N ALA A 27 -6.86 9.03 -40.86
CA ALA A 27 -7.41 7.68 -40.90
C ALA A 27 -6.42 6.66 -40.32
N LEU A 28 -5.15 6.78 -40.70
CA LEU A 28 -4.08 5.95 -40.13
C LEU A 28 -3.90 6.22 -38.63
N LEU A 29 -3.95 7.48 -38.21
CA LEU A 29 -3.83 7.84 -36.80
C LEU A 29 -4.99 7.29 -35.97
N LEU A 30 -6.21 7.32 -36.52
CA LEU A 30 -7.38 6.72 -35.90
C LEU A 30 -7.25 5.20 -35.77
N ASP A 31 -6.75 4.51 -36.80
CA ASP A 31 -6.47 3.07 -36.73
C ASP A 31 -5.53 2.74 -35.58
N TYR A 32 -4.41 3.48 -35.45
CA TYR A 32 -3.49 3.27 -34.33
C TYR A 32 -4.15 3.47 -32.97
N TYR A 33 -5.07 4.42 -32.82
CA TYR A 33 -5.78 4.64 -31.55
C TYR A 33 -6.75 3.51 -31.22
N GLN A 34 -7.53 3.07 -32.21
CA GLN A 34 -8.52 2.00 -32.03
C GLN A 34 -7.85 0.66 -31.73
N THR A 35 -6.69 0.42 -32.30
CA THR A 35 -5.89 -0.80 -32.11
C THR A 35 -4.87 -0.67 -30.97
N GLN A 36 -4.87 0.43 -30.23
CA GLN A 36 -3.96 0.74 -29.11
C GLN A 36 -2.46 0.69 -29.47
N ARG A 37 -2.12 0.87 -30.74
CA ARG A 37 -0.74 0.90 -31.29
C ARG A 37 -0.10 2.27 -31.07
N PHE A 38 -0.03 2.72 -29.81
CA PHE A 38 0.39 4.07 -29.47
C PHE A 38 1.89 4.35 -29.71
N ALA A 39 2.75 3.34 -29.63
CA ALA A 39 4.17 3.50 -29.97
C ALA A 39 4.35 3.84 -31.46
N GLU A 40 3.64 3.12 -32.33
CA GLU A 40 3.66 3.37 -33.78
C GLU A 40 3.03 4.71 -34.13
N ALA A 41 1.92 5.09 -33.46
CA ALA A 41 1.34 6.43 -33.60
C ALA A 41 2.33 7.53 -33.21
N SER A 42 3.05 7.34 -32.09
CA SER A 42 4.04 8.31 -31.63
C SER A 42 5.19 8.45 -32.63
N ASP A 43 5.67 7.36 -33.20
CA ASP A 43 6.76 7.39 -34.19
C ASP A 43 6.30 7.98 -35.52
N TYR A 44 5.07 7.67 -35.95
CA TYR A 44 4.45 8.25 -37.12
C TYR A 44 4.32 9.78 -37.00
N LEU A 45 3.75 10.26 -35.88
CA LEU A 45 3.58 11.69 -35.64
C LEU A 45 4.91 12.43 -35.51
N LYS A 46 5.94 11.82 -34.89
CA LYS A 46 7.29 12.40 -34.83
C LYS A 46 7.93 12.57 -36.21
N LYS A 47 7.62 11.68 -37.16
CA LYS A 47 8.08 11.80 -38.55
C LYS A 47 7.29 12.84 -39.34
N ALA A 48 5.97 12.92 -39.10
CA ALA A 48 5.09 13.86 -39.78
C ALA A 48 5.32 15.32 -39.33
N TYR A 49 5.56 15.51 -38.04
CA TYR A 49 5.84 16.82 -37.44
C TYR A 49 7.34 16.99 -37.19
N THR A 50 8.00 17.80 -38.02
CA THR A 50 9.42 18.15 -37.86
C THR A 50 9.59 19.40 -37.00
N GLU A 51 10.69 19.45 -36.23
CA GLU A 51 10.99 20.61 -35.38
C GLU A 51 11.39 21.85 -36.23
N PRO A 52 11.03 23.07 -35.79
CA PRO A 52 10.30 23.41 -34.56
C PRO A 52 8.76 23.25 -34.69
N ILE A 53 8.16 22.52 -33.75
CA ILE A 53 6.69 22.33 -33.67
C ILE A 53 6.06 23.44 -32.82
N THR A 54 5.26 24.31 -33.41
CA THR A 54 4.64 25.45 -32.70
C THR A 54 3.13 25.31 -32.51
N SER A 55 2.48 24.43 -33.28
CA SER A 55 1.03 24.21 -33.18
C SER A 55 0.67 23.44 -31.91
N ALA A 56 -0.17 24.04 -31.06
CA ALA A 56 -0.69 23.38 -29.86
C ALA A 56 -1.44 22.07 -30.18
N LYS A 57 -2.10 21.99 -31.34
CA LYS A 57 -2.77 20.76 -31.81
C LYS A 57 -1.75 19.65 -32.07
N ALA A 58 -0.70 19.94 -32.81
CA ALA A 58 0.36 18.97 -33.14
C ALA A 58 1.11 18.51 -31.88
N LEU A 59 1.47 19.46 -31.01
CA LEU A 59 2.06 19.17 -29.70
C LEU A 59 1.13 18.29 -28.86
N GLY A 60 -0.17 18.57 -28.87
CA GLY A 60 -1.16 17.78 -28.13
C GLY A 60 -1.27 16.34 -28.62
N GLN A 61 -1.27 16.12 -29.93
CA GLN A 61 -1.27 14.77 -30.52
C GLN A 61 -0.01 14.00 -30.13
N LEU A 62 1.17 14.61 -30.30
CA LEU A 62 2.45 14.01 -29.91
C LEU A 62 2.51 13.68 -28.41
N ALA A 63 2.12 14.63 -27.56
CA ALA A 63 2.09 14.46 -26.12
C ALA A 63 1.18 13.29 -25.70
N TYR A 64 -0.02 13.22 -26.29
CA TYR A 64 -0.97 12.14 -26.04
C TYR A 64 -0.40 10.78 -26.47
N THR A 65 0.09 10.66 -27.70
CA THR A 65 0.62 9.39 -28.21
C THR A 65 1.84 8.92 -27.43
N SER A 66 2.76 9.83 -27.11
CA SER A 66 3.93 9.50 -26.30
C SER A 66 3.54 9.08 -24.88
N ASN A 67 2.53 9.72 -24.28
CA ASN A 67 2.03 9.35 -22.95
C ASN A 67 1.42 7.94 -22.94
N MET A 68 0.60 7.62 -23.94
CA MET A 68 -0.04 6.31 -24.08
C MET A 68 0.97 5.21 -24.44
N ALA A 69 2.01 5.54 -25.21
CA ALA A 69 3.12 4.63 -25.52
C ALA A 69 4.09 4.37 -24.34
N GLY A 70 3.93 5.08 -23.21
CA GLY A 70 4.86 5.00 -22.08
C GLY A 70 6.16 5.79 -22.27
N HIS A 71 6.29 6.58 -23.34
CA HIS A 71 7.40 7.51 -23.58
C HIS A 71 7.21 8.78 -22.74
N LEU A 72 7.27 8.63 -21.41
CA LEU A 72 6.85 9.66 -20.45
C LEU A 72 7.69 10.94 -20.54
N SER A 73 8.97 10.84 -20.89
CA SER A 73 9.86 12.01 -21.03
C SER A 73 9.46 12.87 -22.22
N ASP A 74 9.14 12.24 -23.36
CA ASP A 74 8.73 12.94 -24.57
C ASP A 74 7.37 13.61 -24.36
N ALA A 75 6.44 12.88 -23.73
CA ALA A 75 5.13 13.42 -23.37
C ALA A 75 5.24 14.68 -22.50
N GLU A 76 6.13 14.67 -21.49
CA GLU A 76 6.35 15.83 -20.63
C GLU A 76 6.88 17.01 -21.44
N GLY A 77 7.86 16.78 -22.32
CA GLY A 77 8.44 17.82 -23.18
C GLY A 77 7.38 18.48 -24.07
N TYR A 78 6.51 17.70 -24.70
CA TYR A 78 5.45 18.25 -25.54
C TYR A 78 4.38 18.98 -24.72
N TYR A 79 3.92 18.43 -23.60
CA TYR A 79 2.96 19.13 -22.73
C TYR A 79 3.55 20.40 -22.13
N GLN A 80 4.83 20.42 -21.80
CA GLN A 80 5.51 21.61 -21.28
C GLN A 80 5.51 22.74 -22.30
N ARG A 81 5.74 22.45 -23.58
CA ARG A 81 5.65 23.47 -24.64
C ARG A 81 4.24 24.03 -24.81
N ILE A 82 3.21 23.20 -24.66
CA ILE A 82 1.82 23.69 -24.67
C ILE A 82 1.56 24.57 -23.43
N TYR A 83 2.08 24.17 -22.28
CA TYR A 83 1.99 24.97 -21.05
C TYR A 83 2.74 26.31 -21.16
N ASP A 84 3.86 26.36 -21.87
CA ASP A 84 4.62 27.59 -22.10
C ASP A 84 3.86 28.55 -23.04
N ILE A 85 3.01 28.03 -23.93
CA ILE A 85 2.08 28.81 -24.76
C ILE A 85 0.90 29.32 -23.93
N ASP A 86 0.26 28.42 -23.15
CA ASP A 86 -0.86 28.75 -22.26
C ASP A 86 -0.76 27.99 -20.93
N SER A 87 -0.22 28.68 -19.93
CA SER A 87 -0.04 28.14 -18.58
C SER A 87 -1.35 27.96 -17.80
N THR A 88 -2.48 28.40 -18.35
CA THR A 88 -3.80 28.32 -17.73
C THR A 88 -4.65 27.18 -18.29
N ASN A 89 -4.16 26.47 -19.31
CA ASN A 89 -4.85 25.35 -19.92
C ASN A 89 -5.04 24.19 -18.92
N THR A 90 -6.25 24.04 -18.39
CA THR A 90 -6.61 23.02 -17.39
C THR A 90 -6.33 21.60 -17.87
N ALA A 91 -6.56 21.30 -19.16
CA ALA A 91 -6.30 19.96 -19.70
C ALA A 91 -4.81 19.63 -19.69
N VAL A 92 -3.96 20.60 -20.04
CA VAL A 92 -2.49 20.43 -20.01
C VAL A 92 -1.99 20.33 -18.59
N LEU A 93 -2.48 21.17 -17.68
CA LEU A 93 -2.16 21.07 -16.24
C LEU A 93 -2.52 19.68 -15.69
N TYR A 94 -3.69 19.16 -16.06
CA TYR A 94 -4.13 17.83 -15.63
C TYR A 94 -3.23 16.73 -16.20
N SER A 95 -2.88 16.81 -17.48
CA SER A 95 -1.95 15.88 -18.14
C SER A 95 -0.55 15.90 -17.53
N LEU A 96 0.01 17.09 -17.26
CA LEU A 96 1.31 17.24 -16.59
C LEU A 96 1.27 16.72 -15.16
N GLY A 97 0.17 16.95 -14.43
CA GLY A 97 -0.08 16.39 -13.11
C GLY A 97 -0.07 14.86 -13.12
N SER A 98 -0.89 14.26 -13.98
CA SER A 98 -1.05 12.80 -14.12
C SER A 98 0.26 12.13 -14.54
N LEU A 99 0.97 12.74 -15.49
CA LEU A 99 2.27 12.27 -15.96
C LEU A 99 3.32 12.27 -14.83
N ASN A 100 3.32 13.30 -13.99
CA ASN A 100 4.22 13.37 -12.85
C ASN A 100 3.86 12.34 -11.78
N LEU A 101 2.58 12.03 -11.55
CA LEU A 101 2.18 10.90 -10.68
C LEU A 101 2.69 9.56 -11.20
N ARG A 102 2.53 9.29 -12.51
CA ARG A 102 3.05 8.06 -13.13
C ARG A 102 4.57 7.89 -12.98
N ARG A 103 5.30 8.99 -12.80
CA ARG A 103 6.76 9.01 -12.59
C ARG A 103 7.17 9.01 -11.10
N GLY A 104 6.21 9.00 -10.17
CA GLY A 104 6.46 9.13 -8.73
C GLY A 104 6.81 10.55 -8.28
N ASN A 105 6.65 11.56 -9.13
CA ASN A 105 6.96 12.96 -8.84
C ASN A 105 5.78 13.67 -8.16
N ASN A 106 5.34 13.17 -7.00
CA ASN A 106 4.14 13.65 -6.30
C ASN A 106 4.17 15.16 -5.99
N LEU A 107 5.37 15.73 -5.73
CA LEU A 107 5.53 17.17 -5.48
C LEU A 107 5.20 18.02 -6.72
N LYS A 108 5.67 17.64 -7.91
CA LYS A 108 5.38 18.37 -9.15
C LYS A 108 3.90 18.22 -9.53
N ALA A 109 3.36 17.00 -9.40
CA ALA A 109 1.95 16.75 -9.69
C ALA A 109 1.03 17.63 -8.85
N GLU A 110 1.31 17.74 -7.55
CA GLU A 110 0.53 18.57 -6.64
C GLU A 110 0.50 20.04 -7.07
N VAL A 111 1.63 20.59 -7.53
CA VAL A 111 1.71 21.98 -8.01
C VAL A 111 0.75 22.20 -9.19
N TYR A 112 0.70 21.27 -10.15
CA TYR A 112 -0.19 21.39 -11.30
C TYR A 112 -1.67 21.31 -10.88
N TYR A 113 -2.04 20.34 -10.04
CA TYR A 113 -3.43 20.24 -9.58
C TYR A 113 -3.85 21.41 -8.69
N LYS A 114 -2.94 21.96 -7.86
CA LYS A 114 -3.19 23.18 -7.09
C LYS A 114 -3.44 24.39 -7.99
N ARG A 115 -2.73 24.51 -9.12
CA ARG A 115 -2.98 25.55 -10.12
C ARG A 115 -4.38 25.44 -10.73
N ILE A 116 -4.86 24.21 -10.96
CA ILE A 116 -6.23 23.98 -11.44
C ILE A 116 -7.25 24.49 -10.41
N ILE A 117 -7.18 24.03 -9.16
CA ILE A 117 -8.20 24.41 -8.15
C ILE A 117 -8.12 25.88 -7.73
N ALA A 118 -6.97 26.54 -7.91
CA ALA A 118 -6.84 27.98 -7.69
C ALA A 118 -7.63 28.82 -8.71
N ARG A 119 -7.96 28.25 -9.87
CA ARG A 119 -8.71 28.88 -10.96
C ARG A 119 -10.14 28.37 -11.05
N ASP A 120 -10.29 27.06 -10.89
CA ASP A 120 -11.56 26.35 -10.96
C ASP A 120 -11.79 25.59 -9.65
N THR A 121 -12.47 26.26 -8.71
CA THR A 121 -12.83 25.66 -7.43
C THR A 121 -13.91 24.58 -7.54
N THR A 122 -14.44 24.34 -8.74
CA THR A 122 -15.45 23.31 -9.04
C THR A 122 -14.85 22.08 -9.73
N ASN A 123 -13.53 22.03 -9.91
CA ASN A 123 -12.86 20.92 -10.55
C ASN A 123 -12.78 19.68 -9.64
N PHE A 124 -13.81 18.82 -9.72
CA PHE A 124 -13.88 17.58 -8.95
C PHE A 124 -12.62 16.70 -9.12
N MET A 125 -12.18 16.52 -10.37
CA MET A 125 -11.06 15.62 -10.68
C MET A 125 -9.74 16.11 -10.05
N ALA A 126 -9.47 17.42 -10.06
CA ALA A 126 -8.28 17.95 -9.42
C ALA A 126 -8.30 17.76 -7.89
N TYR A 127 -9.45 17.91 -7.24
CA TYR A 127 -9.58 17.59 -5.81
C TYR A 127 -9.37 16.10 -5.53
N LYS A 128 -9.92 15.20 -6.35
CA LYS A 128 -9.70 13.75 -6.23
C LYS A 128 -8.20 13.42 -6.32
N GLN A 129 -7.48 13.98 -7.30
CA GLN A 129 -6.04 13.75 -7.44
C GLN A 129 -5.23 14.34 -6.28
N LEU A 130 -5.58 15.52 -5.78
CA LEU A 130 -4.93 16.12 -4.61
C LEU A 130 -5.17 15.30 -3.33
N ALA A 131 -6.35 14.69 -3.19
CA ALA A 131 -6.64 13.75 -2.12
C ALA A 131 -5.69 12.54 -2.21
N THR A 132 -5.59 11.88 -3.36
CA THR A 132 -4.66 10.75 -3.57
C THR A 132 -3.22 11.14 -3.22
N ILE A 133 -2.73 12.28 -3.70
CA ILE A 133 -1.38 12.77 -3.39
C ILE A 133 -1.19 12.98 -1.88
N SER A 134 -2.19 13.52 -1.19
CA SER A 134 -2.12 13.79 0.24
C SER A 134 -2.13 12.49 1.05
N HIS A 135 -2.93 11.51 0.62
CA HIS A 135 -2.94 10.16 1.19
C HIS A 135 -1.56 9.50 1.09
N ASP A 136 -0.93 9.51 -0.09
CA ASP A 136 0.40 8.93 -0.31
C ASP A 136 1.51 9.59 0.52
N LYS A 137 1.31 10.87 0.90
CA LYS A 137 2.21 11.63 1.77
C LYS A 137 1.95 11.41 3.25
N ASN A 138 0.93 10.64 3.62
CA ASN A 138 0.39 10.57 4.97
C ASN A 138 -0.04 11.95 5.54
N ASP A 139 -0.38 12.91 4.68
CA ASP A 139 -0.97 14.19 5.10
C ASP A 139 -2.48 14.02 5.23
N LEU A 140 -2.88 13.47 6.37
CA LEU A 140 -4.28 13.17 6.69
C LEU A 140 -5.16 14.43 6.70
N THR A 141 -4.60 15.59 7.06
CA THR A 141 -5.36 16.84 7.15
C THR A 141 -5.76 17.31 5.76
N SER A 142 -4.80 17.40 4.84
CA SER A 142 -5.08 17.78 3.45
C SER A 142 -5.92 16.73 2.75
N TYR A 143 -5.68 15.44 3.00
CA TYR A 143 -6.46 14.35 2.42
C TYR A 143 -7.96 14.49 2.71
N ILE A 144 -8.33 14.66 3.99
CA ILE A 144 -9.73 14.87 4.38
C ILE A 144 -10.30 16.14 3.77
N GLY A 145 -9.54 17.23 3.79
CA GLY A 145 -9.98 18.51 3.22
C GLY A 145 -10.30 18.39 1.72
N TYR A 146 -9.46 17.72 0.95
CA TYR A 146 -9.68 17.50 -0.48
C TYR A 146 -10.82 16.51 -0.76
N LEU A 147 -10.94 15.41 0.00
CA LEU A 147 -12.08 14.51 -0.11
C LEU A 147 -13.40 15.20 0.21
N GLN A 148 -13.46 16.03 1.25
CA GLN A 148 -14.66 16.81 1.58
C GLN A 148 -15.06 17.75 0.44
N ARG A 149 -14.08 18.41 -0.21
CA ARG A 149 -14.32 19.26 -1.37
C ARG A 149 -14.80 18.46 -2.58
N ALA A 150 -14.15 17.34 -2.90
CA ALA A 150 -14.56 16.45 -3.97
C ALA A 150 -15.98 15.89 -3.73
N ASN A 151 -16.27 15.37 -2.54
CA ASN A 151 -17.58 14.85 -2.18
C ASN A 151 -18.68 15.92 -2.21
N LYS A 152 -18.36 17.19 -1.89
CA LYS A 152 -19.32 18.28 -2.01
C LYS A 152 -19.67 18.56 -3.49
N LEU A 153 -18.70 18.45 -4.38
CA LEU A 153 -18.89 18.70 -5.82
C LEU A 153 -19.62 17.54 -6.52
N ASN A 154 -19.31 16.31 -6.13
CA ASN A 154 -19.99 15.11 -6.62
C ASN A 154 -20.25 14.13 -5.47
N PRO A 155 -21.37 14.27 -4.75
CA PRO A 155 -21.71 13.40 -3.63
C PRO A 155 -22.06 11.96 -4.01
N ALA A 156 -22.30 11.70 -5.30
CA ALA A 156 -22.66 10.39 -5.82
C ALA A 156 -21.44 9.56 -6.23
N GLU A 157 -20.23 10.12 -6.19
CA GLU A 157 -19.04 9.41 -6.64
C GLU A 157 -18.63 8.34 -5.62
N PRO A 158 -18.62 7.04 -6.01
CA PRO A 158 -18.40 5.93 -5.08
C PRO A 158 -17.05 5.93 -4.36
N ASP A 159 -15.95 6.14 -5.07
CA ASP A 159 -14.59 6.09 -4.52
C ASP A 159 -14.39 7.20 -3.49
N VAL A 160 -14.80 8.42 -3.83
CA VAL A 160 -14.62 9.58 -2.94
C VAL A 160 -15.48 9.45 -1.68
N ALA A 161 -16.72 8.98 -1.83
CA ALA A 161 -17.61 8.75 -0.70
C ALA A 161 -17.11 7.60 0.20
N ALA A 162 -16.62 6.51 -0.39
CA ALA A 162 -16.04 5.39 0.33
C ALA A 162 -14.80 5.79 1.13
N ASP A 163 -13.83 6.45 0.48
CA ASP A 163 -12.60 6.95 1.12
C ASP A 163 -12.91 7.90 2.28
N LEU A 164 -13.80 8.88 2.07
CA LEU A 164 -14.17 9.85 3.10
C LEU A 164 -14.90 9.18 4.26
N SER A 165 -15.80 8.25 3.97
CA SER A 165 -16.51 7.48 4.99
C SER A 165 -15.56 6.62 5.81
N ASP A 166 -14.64 5.90 5.16
CA ASP A 166 -13.69 5.01 5.84
C ASP A 166 -12.77 5.79 6.79
N ILE A 167 -12.32 6.98 6.39
CA ILE A 167 -11.59 7.87 7.30
C ILE A 167 -12.46 8.32 8.47
N TYR A 168 -13.71 8.73 8.23
CA TYR A 168 -14.61 9.08 9.32
C TYR A 168 -14.89 7.93 10.27
N VAL A 169 -15.03 6.69 9.78
CA VAL A 169 -15.13 5.48 10.61
C VAL A 169 -13.88 5.30 11.47
N SER A 170 -12.69 5.47 10.89
CA SER A 170 -11.42 5.37 11.63
C SER A 170 -11.31 6.41 12.76
N MET A 171 -11.85 7.61 12.53
CA MET A 171 -11.94 8.71 13.50
C MET A 171 -13.12 8.60 14.45
N LYS A 172 -13.95 7.54 14.34
CA LYS A 172 -15.20 7.33 15.10
C LYS A 172 -16.27 8.39 14.85
N PHE A 173 -16.18 9.13 13.76
CA PHE A 173 -17.20 10.09 13.30
C PHE A 173 -18.31 9.38 12.50
N ASN A 174 -18.95 8.39 13.13
CA ASN A 174 -19.91 7.49 12.49
C ASN A 174 -21.09 8.22 11.83
N GLY A 175 -21.58 9.31 12.43
CA GLY A 175 -22.68 10.09 11.86
C GLY A 175 -22.29 10.83 10.57
N GLN A 176 -21.03 11.28 10.45
CA GLN A 176 -20.53 11.90 9.21
C GLN A 176 -20.33 10.84 8.12
N ALA A 177 -19.77 9.68 8.48
CA ALA A 177 -19.65 8.53 7.58
C ALA A 177 -21.01 8.10 7.02
N GLU A 178 -22.01 7.95 7.88
CA GLU A 178 -23.37 7.56 7.49
C GLU A 178 -23.99 8.56 6.50
N LYS A 179 -23.84 9.86 6.76
CA LYS A 179 -24.33 10.92 5.87
C LYS A 179 -23.66 10.85 4.49
N VAL A 180 -22.34 10.68 4.45
CA VAL A 180 -21.59 10.58 3.18
C VAL A 180 -22.04 9.35 2.39
N LEU A 181 -22.05 8.17 3.00
CA LEU A 181 -22.47 6.93 2.32
C LEU A 181 -23.92 6.97 1.87
N SER A 182 -24.84 7.52 2.67
CA SER A 182 -26.25 7.62 2.29
C SER A 182 -26.45 8.46 1.01
N GLY A 183 -25.63 9.50 0.82
CA GLY A 183 -25.67 10.33 -0.38
C GLY A 183 -25.29 9.54 -1.63
N ALA A 184 -24.19 8.79 -1.56
CA ALA A 184 -23.70 8.02 -2.69
C ALA A 184 -24.54 6.76 -2.99
N LEU A 185 -24.96 6.03 -1.95
CA LEU A 185 -25.80 4.84 -2.09
C LEU A 185 -27.21 5.13 -2.61
N THR A 186 -27.68 6.37 -2.54
CA THR A 186 -28.95 6.76 -3.18
C THR A 186 -28.84 6.70 -4.71
N ALA A 187 -27.65 6.99 -5.27
CA ALA A 187 -27.40 6.95 -6.70
C ALA A 187 -27.15 5.53 -7.21
N ASP A 188 -26.40 4.73 -6.45
CA ASP A 188 -26.10 3.33 -6.78
C ASP A 188 -26.11 2.47 -5.50
N PRO A 189 -27.27 1.90 -5.13
CA PRO A 189 -27.41 1.07 -3.92
C PRO A 189 -26.66 -0.26 -3.96
N GLU A 190 -26.24 -0.71 -5.15
CA GLU A 190 -25.58 -2.00 -5.38
C GLU A 190 -24.07 -1.86 -5.62
N ASN A 191 -23.55 -0.63 -5.54
CA ASN A 191 -22.13 -0.37 -5.72
C ASN A 191 -21.27 -1.13 -4.69
N VAL A 192 -20.45 -2.06 -5.17
CA VAL A 192 -19.62 -2.92 -4.30
C VAL A 192 -18.63 -2.11 -3.46
N VAL A 193 -18.10 -0.99 -3.96
CA VAL A 193 -17.17 -0.14 -3.21
C VAL A 193 -17.90 0.52 -2.02
N LEU A 194 -19.07 1.09 -2.26
CA LEU A 194 -19.89 1.70 -1.21
C LEU A 194 -20.42 0.67 -0.20
N LEU A 195 -20.83 -0.52 -0.65
CA LEU A 195 -21.28 -1.59 0.22
C LEU A 195 -20.16 -2.08 1.16
N ASN A 196 -18.91 -2.11 0.70
CA ASN A 196 -17.77 -2.43 1.55
C ASN A 196 -17.59 -1.38 2.66
N SER A 197 -17.66 -0.10 2.35
CA SER A 197 -17.59 0.97 3.35
C SER A 197 -18.79 0.99 4.29
N LEU A 198 -20.00 0.70 3.78
CA LEU A 198 -21.20 0.56 4.60
C LEU A 198 -21.07 -0.59 5.60
N MET A 199 -20.58 -1.76 5.16
CA MET A 199 -20.30 -2.88 6.05
C MET A 199 -19.32 -2.48 7.16
N LYS A 200 -18.22 -1.78 6.83
CA LYS A 200 -17.24 -1.32 7.83
C LYS A 200 -17.89 -0.39 8.86
N LEU A 201 -18.72 0.56 8.41
CA LEU A 201 -19.46 1.49 9.27
C LEU A 201 -20.46 0.75 10.18
N GLN A 202 -21.31 -0.11 9.62
CA GLN A 202 -22.31 -0.88 10.36
C GLN A 202 -21.65 -1.77 11.42
N TYR A 203 -20.55 -2.44 11.05
CA TYR A 203 -19.77 -3.25 11.97
C TYR A 203 -19.17 -2.39 13.10
N ALA A 204 -18.62 -1.22 12.79
CA ALA A 204 -18.11 -0.28 13.80
C ALA A 204 -19.20 0.24 14.74
N GLN A 205 -20.43 0.38 14.23
CA GLN A 205 -21.62 0.73 15.01
C GLN A 205 -22.24 -0.47 15.76
N LYS A 206 -21.71 -1.70 15.58
CA LYS A 206 -22.26 -2.95 16.13
C LYS A 206 -23.70 -3.23 15.67
N LYS A 207 -24.09 -2.71 14.51
CA LYS A 207 -25.37 -2.99 13.84
C LYS A 207 -25.26 -4.36 13.16
N TRP A 208 -25.35 -5.43 13.96
CA TRP A 208 -24.98 -6.78 13.53
C TRP A 208 -25.88 -7.34 12.42
N LEU A 209 -27.20 -7.13 12.51
CA LEU A 209 -28.14 -7.63 11.50
C LEU A 209 -27.95 -6.92 10.16
N GLU A 210 -27.74 -5.62 10.19
CA GLU A 210 -27.45 -4.80 9.02
C GLU A 210 -26.10 -5.18 8.40
N THR A 211 -25.10 -5.43 9.24
CA THR A 211 -23.79 -5.93 8.80
C THR A 211 -23.93 -7.26 8.07
N ILE A 212 -24.70 -8.21 8.63
CA ILE A 212 -24.97 -9.51 7.99
C ILE A 212 -25.64 -9.29 6.63
N SER A 213 -26.67 -8.45 6.56
CA SER A 213 -27.38 -8.16 5.31
C SER A 213 -26.43 -7.60 4.23
N THR A 214 -25.60 -6.61 4.59
CA THR A 214 -24.63 -6.02 3.66
C THR A 214 -23.55 -7.01 3.24
N CYS A 215 -23.02 -7.81 4.17
CA CYS A 215 -22.06 -8.87 3.87
C CYS A 215 -22.64 -9.91 2.91
N LEU A 216 -23.89 -10.36 3.10
CA LEU A 216 -24.53 -11.32 2.21
C LEU A 216 -24.75 -10.75 0.80
N LYS A 217 -25.08 -9.46 0.66
CA LYS A 217 -25.11 -8.79 -0.64
C LYS A 217 -23.75 -8.82 -1.33
N LEU A 218 -22.68 -8.47 -0.61
CA LEU A 218 -21.31 -8.51 -1.13
C LEU A 218 -20.91 -9.92 -1.57
N VAL A 219 -21.20 -10.94 -0.77
CA VAL A 219 -20.97 -12.35 -1.13
C VAL A 219 -21.79 -12.75 -2.37
N GLY A 220 -23.05 -12.30 -2.46
CA GLY A 220 -23.90 -12.51 -3.64
C GLY A 220 -23.35 -11.87 -4.92
N PHE A 221 -22.64 -10.74 -4.82
CA PHE A 221 -21.89 -10.13 -5.91
C PHE A 221 -20.51 -10.76 -6.17
N GLY A 222 -20.19 -11.89 -5.51
CA GLY A 222 -18.96 -12.65 -5.71
C GLY A 222 -17.79 -12.25 -4.80
N SER A 223 -17.99 -11.41 -3.79
CA SER A 223 -16.93 -11.10 -2.83
C SER A 223 -16.62 -12.31 -1.95
N GLN A 224 -15.44 -12.89 -2.14
CA GLN A 224 -14.85 -13.91 -1.25
C GLN A 224 -13.74 -13.33 -0.37
N SER A 225 -13.71 -12.01 -0.16
CA SER A 225 -12.64 -11.39 0.63
C SER A 225 -12.67 -11.86 2.08
N GLY A 226 -11.49 -12.17 2.64
CA GLY A 226 -11.36 -12.55 4.04
C GLY A 226 -11.90 -11.48 5.00
N LEU A 227 -11.87 -10.20 4.60
CA LEU A 227 -12.51 -9.12 5.34
C LEU A 227 -14.02 -9.33 5.44
N VAL A 228 -14.73 -9.50 4.32
CA VAL A 228 -16.20 -9.65 4.31
C VAL A 228 -16.62 -10.88 5.10
N LEU A 229 -15.97 -12.03 4.88
CA LEU A 229 -16.28 -13.27 5.60
C LEU A 229 -15.96 -13.17 7.09
N THR A 230 -14.87 -12.48 7.47
CA THR A 230 -14.57 -12.21 8.88
C THR A 230 -15.66 -11.35 9.53
N LYS A 231 -16.10 -10.26 8.88
CA LYS A 231 -17.16 -9.41 9.41
C LYS A 231 -18.49 -10.15 9.50
N LEU A 232 -18.83 -10.98 8.51
CA LEU A 232 -20.01 -11.82 8.50
C LEU A 232 -20.00 -12.84 9.64
N GLY A 233 -18.92 -13.61 9.79
CA GLY A 233 -18.77 -14.62 10.83
C GLY A 233 -18.82 -14.04 12.25
N VAL A 234 -18.19 -12.87 12.46
CA VAL A 234 -18.26 -12.15 13.75
C VAL A 234 -19.66 -11.60 14.01
N ALA A 235 -20.34 -11.05 13.01
CA ALA A 235 -21.68 -10.54 13.17
C ALA A 235 -22.68 -11.66 13.52
N TYR A 236 -22.60 -12.82 12.86
CA TYR A 236 -23.37 -14.01 13.19
C TYR A 236 -23.12 -14.50 14.63
N TYR A 237 -21.86 -14.52 15.06
CA TYR A 237 -21.52 -14.87 16.44
C TYR A 237 -22.20 -13.94 17.45
N ASN A 238 -22.20 -12.62 17.21
CA ASN A 238 -22.79 -11.65 18.13
C ASN A 238 -24.31 -11.74 18.23
N ILE A 239 -24.99 -12.23 17.20
CA ILE A 239 -26.44 -12.54 17.26
C ILE A 239 -26.72 -13.97 17.74
N LYS A 240 -25.69 -14.69 18.22
CA LYS A 240 -25.75 -16.07 18.74
C LYS A 240 -26.14 -17.13 17.70
N ASN A 241 -26.00 -16.82 16.41
CA ASN A 241 -26.15 -17.80 15.34
C ASN A 241 -24.76 -18.42 15.06
N TYR A 242 -24.39 -19.40 15.88
CA TYR A 242 -23.04 -19.96 15.88
C TYR A 242 -22.80 -20.85 14.67
N GLU A 243 -23.84 -21.50 14.14
CA GLU A 243 -23.79 -22.35 12.95
C GLU A 243 -23.46 -21.52 11.71
N CYS A 244 -24.16 -20.41 11.48
CA CYS A 244 -23.84 -19.51 10.37
C CYS A 244 -22.49 -18.79 10.56
N SER A 245 -22.09 -18.53 11.82
CA SER A 245 -20.76 -18.01 12.12
C SER A 245 -19.67 -18.99 11.66
N LEU A 246 -19.81 -20.27 11.99
CA LEU A 246 -18.88 -21.31 11.52
C LEU A 246 -18.89 -21.43 9.99
N ALA A 247 -20.05 -21.46 9.35
CA ALA A 247 -20.15 -21.54 7.89
C ALA A 247 -19.36 -20.41 7.21
N ALA A 248 -19.53 -19.16 7.65
CA ALA A 248 -18.82 -18.01 7.09
C ALA A 248 -17.29 -18.13 7.21
N PHE A 249 -16.78 -18.72 8.30
CA PHE A 249 -15.34 -18.94 8.47
C PHE A 249 -14.81 -20.15 7.71
N MET A 250 -15.64 -21.17 7.48
CA MET A 250 -15.26 -22.35 6.70
C MET A 250 -15.20 -22.06 5.20
N ASP A 251 -16.06 -21.15 4.71
CA ASP A 251 -16.07 -20.67 3.32
C ASP A 251 -14.84 -19.80 2.98
N MET A 252 -14.08 -19.37 3.99
CA MET A 252 -12.88 -18.55 3.80
C MET A 252 -11.69 -19.40 3.39
N ASP A 253 -10.99 -18.98 2.32
CA ASP A 253 -9.69 -19.51 1.91
C ASP A 253 -8.74 -19.59 3.10
N GLU A 254 -7.99 -20.69 3.22
CA GLU A 254 -7.09 -20.92 4.35
C GLU A 254 -6.06 -19.79 4.52
N ASN A 255 -5.58 -19.19 3.42
CA ASN A 255 -4.63 -18.08 3.44
C ASN A 255 -5.25 -16.75 3.88
N ALA A 256 -6.57 -16.62 3.79
CA ALA A 256 -7.30 -15.42 4.22
C ALA A 256 -7.67 -15.47 5.71
N ARG A 257 -7.50 -16.63 6.36
CA ARG A 257 -7.74 -16.80 7.79
C ARG A 257 -6.63 -16.12 8.60
N ASN A 258 -7.02 -15.54 9.70
CA ASN A 258 -6.16 -14.83 10.63
C ASN A 258 -6.57 -15.12 12.09
N GLU A 259 -5.82 -14.58 13.05
CA GLU A 259 -6.10 -14.66 14.49
C GLU A 259 -7.59 -14.43 14.81
N THR A 260 -8.19 -13.37 14.27
CA THR A 260 -9.60 -13.00 14.55
C THR A 260 -10.55 -14.09 14.07
N SER A 261 -10.37 -14.57 12.84
CA SER A 261 -11.22 -15.64 12.31
C SER A 261 -11.13 -16.94 13.11
N TYR A 262 -9.92 -17.35 13.52
CA TYR A 262 -9.73 -18.55 14.33
C TYR A 262 -10.30 -18.39 15.74
N TYR A 263 -10.13 -17.21 16.35
CA TYR A 263 -10.69 -16.91 17.66
C TYR A 263 -12.21 -17.03 17.67
N TYR A 264 -12.90 -16.39 16.73
CA TYR A 264 -14.36 -16.46 16.65
C TYR A 264 -14.87 -17.83 16.23
N THR A 265 -14.15 -18.56 15.38
CA THR A 265 -14.44 -19.97 15.07
C THR A 265 -14.41 -20.81 16.34
N ALA A 266 -13.38 -20.67 17.17
CA ALA A 266 -13.29 -21.38 18.43
C ALA A 266 -14.40 -21.00 19.41
N LEU A 267 -14.75 -19.71 19.50
CA LEU A 267 -15.84 -19.27 20.35
C LEU A 267 -17.20 -19.83 19.91
N ALA A 268 -17.43 -19.95 18.60
CA ALA A 268 -18.64 -20.58 18.07
C ALA A 268 -18.70 -22.07 18.43
N TYR A 269 -17.63 -22.84 18.24
CA TYR A 269 -17.55 -24.25 18.70
C TYR A 269 -17.76 -24.37 20.21
N LYS A 270 -17.15 -23.48 21.00
CA LYS A 270 -17.34 -23.45 22.45
C LYS A 270 -18.81 -23.23 22.83
N ALA A 271 -19.51 -22.33 22.15
CA ALA A 271 -20.93 -22.06 22.38
C ALA A 271 -21.82 -23.26 21.98
N LEU A 272 -21.42 -23.99 20.93
CA LEU A 272 -22.04 -25.24 20.49
C LEU A 272 -21.62 -26.46 21.35
N LYS A 273 -20.82 -26.24 22.40
CA LYS A 273 -20.31 -27.26 23.34
C LYS A 273 -19.34 -28.27 22.72
N ASP A 274 -18.81 -28.01 21.52
CA ASP A 274 -17.72 -28.78 20.93
C ASP A 274 -16.37 -28.27 21.48
N GLN A 275 -16.01 -28.75 22.67
CA GLN A 275 -14.77 -28.36 23.34
C GLN A 275 -13.51 -28.77 22.57
N PRO A 276 -13.41 -29.98 21.98
CA PRO A 276 -12.25 -30.37 21.19
C PRO A 276 -11.96 -29.40 20.03
N MET A 277 -12.97 -29.04 19.23
CA MET A 277 -12.78 -28.10 18.12
C MET A 277 -12.51 -26.67 18.60
N ALA A 278 -13.12 -26.26 19.70
CA ALA A 278 -12.81 -24.97 20.33
C ALA A 278 -11.33 -24.88 20.73
N ILE A 279 -10.78 -25.90 21.38
CA ILE A 279 -9.36 -25.96 21.77
C ILE A 279 -8.46 -25.92 20.53
N PHE A 280 -8.77 -26.71 19.51
CA PHE A 280 -8.01 -26.75 18.25
C PHE A 280 -7.93 -25.36 17.59
N TYR A 281 -9.06 -24.66 17.45
CA TYR A 281 -9.07 -23.33 16.83
C TYR A 281 -8.48 -22.24 17.73
N LEU A 282 -8.56 -22.35 19.06
CA LEU A 282 -7.83 -21.46 19.97
C LEU A 282 -6.31 -21.62 19.80
N GLN A 283 -5.82 -22.85 19.63
CA GLN A 283 -4.40 -23.08 19.36
C GLN A 283 -3.98 -22.43 18.04
N LYS A 284 -4.78 -22.56 16.97
CA LYS A 284 -4.54 -21.84 15.71
C LYS A 284 -4.53 -20.31 15.90
N ALA A 285 -5.50 -19.76 16.64
CA ALA A 285 -5.55 -18.33 16.93
C ALA A 285 -4.30 -17.85 17.69
N ILE A 286 -3.83 -18.62 18.67
CA ILE A 286 -2.61 -18.33 19.42
C ILE A 286 -1.39 -18.33 18.50
N THR A 287 -1.26 -19.31 17.60
CA THR A 287 -0.14 -19.36 16.65
C THR A 287 -0.13 -18.14 15.73
N GLU A 288 -1.28 -17.69 15.24
CA GLU A 288 -1.39 -16.47 14.41
C GLU A 288 -1.16 -15.18 15.19
N GLY A 289 -1.65 -15.10 16.44
CA GLY A 289 -1.54 -13.91 17.29
C GLY A 289 -0.17 -13.74 17.94
N ILE A 290 0.68 -14.76 17.92
CA ILE A 290 2.05 -14.70 18.41
C ILE A 290 2.98 -14.26 17.27
N SER A 291 3.70 -13.16 17.49
CA SER A 291 4.75 -12.74 16.56
C SER A 291 5.79 -13.85 16.39
N PRO A 292 6.21 -14.19 15.14
CA PRO A 292 7.34 -15.10 14.92
C PRO A 292 8.63 -14.66 15.62
N ASN A 293 8.75 -13.38 15.96
CA ASN A 293 9.90 -12.81 16.64
C ASN A 293 9.79 -12.84 18.17
N ILE A 294 8.74 -13.43 18.75
CA ILE A 294 8.52 -13.44 20.21
C ILE A 294 9.69 -14.08 20.96
N ALA A 295 10.29 -15.14 20.38
CA ALA A 295 11.47 -15.78 20.93
C ALA A 295 12.64 -14.81 20.97
N SER A 296 12.89 -14.09 19.86
CA SER A 296 13.90 -13.03 19.77
C SER A 296 13.65 -11.91 20.79
N TYR A 297 12.40 -11.46 20.99
CA TYR A 297 12.07 -10.44 21.98
C TYR A 297 12.39 -10.87 23.41
N TYR A 298 12.05 -12.11 23.78
CA TYR A 298 12.43 -12.65 25.09
C TYR A 298 13.94 -12.84 25.23
N GLY A 299 14.66 -13.13 24.14
CA GLY A 299 16.12 -13.13 24.10
C GLY A 299 16.70 -11.75 24.41
N GLU A 300 16.22 -10.70 23.74
CA GLU A 300 16.65 -9.32 23.96
C GLU A 300 16.32 -8.80 25.39
N ILE A 301 15.17 -9.21 25.94
CA ILE A 301 14.81 -8.92 27.34
C ILE A 301 15.82 -9.60 28.29
N ALA A 302 16.24 -10.82 27.97
CA ALA A 302 17.20 -11.55 28.78
C ALA A 302 18.58 -10.88 28.77
N ASP A 303 19.11 -10.57 27.58
CA ASP A 303 20.35 -9.81 27.38
C ASP A 303 20.34 -8.48 28.15
N SER A 304 19.21 -7.77 28.09
CA SER A 304 19.03 -6.50 28.80
C SER A 304 19.04 -6.66 30.32
N ASN A 305 18.47 -7.73 30.85
CA ASN A 305 18.51 -8.03 32.28
C ASN A 305 19.90 -8.50 32.73
N GLU A 306 20.64 -9.23 31.88
CA GLU A 306 22.03 -9.62 32.14
C GLU A 306 22.93 -8.39 32.28
N LYS A 307 22.82 -7.42 31.35
CA LYS A 307 23.57 -6.15 31.40
C LYS A 307 23.27 -5.32 32.66
N GLN A 308 22.07 -5.46 33.22
CA GLN A 308 21.67 -4.84 34.50
C GLN A 308 22.02 -5.70 35.73
N SER A 309 22.77 -6.78 35.55
CA SER A 309 23.11 -7.74 36.60
C SER A 309 21.91 -8.42 37.28
N ARG A 310 20.74 -8.43 36.62
CA ARG A 310 19.50 -9.07 37.09
C ARG A 310 19.41 -10.52 36.60
N TYR A 311 20.43 -11.32 36.92
CA TYR A 311 20.67 -12.64 36.33
C TYR A 311 19.51 -13.63 36.45
N LYS A 312 18.78 -13.65 37.58
CA LYS A 312 17.60 -14.52 37.74
C LYS A 312 16.50 -14.18 36.72
N LYS A 313 16.27 -12.88 36.47
CA LYS A 313 15.28 -12.43 35.47
C LYS A 313 15.75 -12.72 34.05
N ALA A 314 17.06 -12.55 33.78
CA ALA A 314 17.65 -12.89 32.50
C ALA A 314 17.44 -14.38 32.16
N ILE A 315 17.73 -15.28 33.11
CA ILE A 315 17.50 -16.72 32.93
C ILE A 315 16.03 -17.04 32.65
N SER A 316 15.10 -16.47 33.42
CA SER A 316 13.67 -16.69 33.18
C SER A 316 13.24 -16.20 31.80
N ALA A 317 13.80 -15.08 31.31
CA ALA A 317 13.50 -14.56 29.99
C ALA A 317 14.10 -15.44 28.87
N TYR A 318 15.34 -15.92 29.00
CA TYR A 318 15.91 -16.89 28.05
C TYR A 318 15.13 -18.21 28.04
N GLN A 319 14.70 -18.71 29.19
CA GLN A 319 13.87 -19.91 29.26
C GLN A 319 12.52 -19.72 28.58
N LYS A 320 11.90 -18.54 28.73
CA LYS A 320 10.67 -18.20 28.01
C LYS A 320 10.92 -18.08 26.50
N SER A 321 12.02 -17.45 26.08
CA SER A 321 12.44 -17.39 24.68
C SER A 321 12.45 -18.78 24.04
N MET A 322 13.08 -19.74 24.72
CA MET A 322 13.15 -21.13 24.28
C MET A 322 11.80 -21.87 24.25
N GLN A 323 10.79 -21.41 25.00
CA GLN A 323 9.45 -22.00 24.91
C GLN A 323 8.77 -21.67 23.58
N PHE A 324 9.21 -20.60 22.90
CA PHE A 324 8.66 -20.18 21.61
C PHE A 324 9.52 -20.62 20.43
N ASP A 325 10.84 -20.51 20.52
CA ASP A 325 11.78 -21.08 19.52
C ASP A 325 13.12 -21.43 20.16
N GLU A 326 13.63 -22.63 19.88
CA GLU A 326 14.90 -23.13 20.42
C GLU A 326 16.06 -22.83 19.47
N THR A 327 16.68 -21.66 19.61
CA THR A 327 17.90 -21.34 18.86
C THR A 327 19.17 -21.69 19.65
N PRO A 328 20.21 -22.26 19.01
CA PRO A 328 21.48 -22.58 19.69
C PRO A 328 22.06 -21.40 20.47
N MET A 329 21.95 -20.19 19.94
CA MET A 329 22.54 -19.00 20.57
C MET A 329 21.95 -18.69 21.95
N ILE A 330 20.68 -19.01 22.20
CA ILE A 330 20.08 -18.83 23.53
C ILE A 330 20.71 -19.79 24.55
N TYR A 331 21.04 -21.02 24.13
CA TYR A 331 21.76 -21.98 24.98
C TYR A 331 23.17 -21.49 25.36
N TYR A 332 23.88 -20.90 24.40
CA TYR A 332 25.19 -20.29 24.67
C TYR A 332 25.08 -19.17 25.70
N SER A 333 24.12 -18.27 25.52
CA SER A 333 23.94 -17.09 26.38
C SER A 333 23.54 -17.49 27.80
N LEU A 334 22.61 -18.45 27.96
CA LEU A 334 22.29 -19.06 29.26
C LEU A 334 23.51 -19.69 29.93
N ALA A 335 24.31 -20.45 29.17
CA ALA A 335 25.51 -21.09 29.70
C ALA A 335 26.50 -20.05 30.24
N ASN A 336 26.67 -18.93 29.52
CA ASN A 336 27.56 -17.85 29.92
C ASN A 336 27.10 -17.17 31.22
N VAL A 337 25.80 -16.91 31.39
CA VAL A 337 25.25 -16.34 32.64
C VAL A 337 25.49 -17.28 33.83
N TYR A 338 25.25 -18.58 33.65
CA TYR A 338 25.51 -19.57 34.70
C TYR A 338 26.99 -19.71 35.03
N ASP A 339 27.85 -19.66 34.03
CA ASP A 339 29.29 -19.83 34.16
C ASP A 339 29.95 -18.64 34.85
N THR A 340 29.72 -17.44 34.32
CA THR A 340 30.47 -16.24 34.70
C THR A 340 29.85 -15.50 35.87
N ASN A 341 28.52 -15.35 35.90
CA ASN A 341 27.85 -14.53 36.90
C ASN A 341 27.38 -15.34 38.11
N LEU A 342 26.72 -16.47 37.88
CA LEU A 342 26.18 -17.30 38.97
C LEU A 342 27.16 -18.37 39.47
N LYS A 343 28.23 -18.64 38.70
CA LYS A 343 29.25 -19.65 39.00
C LYS A 343 28.67 -21.06 39.25
N ASP A 344 27.50 -21.35 38.67
CA ASP A 344 26.89 -22.68 38.67
C ASP A 344 27.48 -23.51 37.53
N LYS A 345 28.59 -24.18 37.85
CA LYS A 345 29.33 -25.01 36.89
C LYS A 345 28.47 -26.10 36.26
N LYS A 346 27.55 -26.70 37.03
CA LYS A 346 26.73 -27.82 36.56
C LYS A 346 25.75 -27.35 35.48
N SER A 347 25.06 -26.24 35.73
CA SER A 347 24.15 -25.64 34.76
C SER A 347 24.91 -25.07 33.55
N ALA A 348 26.04 -24.41 33.77
CA ALA A 348 26.90 -23.90 32.69
C ALA A 348 27.31 -25.01 31.71
N VAL A 349 27.88 -26.12 32.21
CA VAL A 349 28.29 -27.26 31.39
C VAL A 349 27.11 -27.87 30.64
N LYS A 350 25.96 -28.02 31.31
CA LYS A 350 24.72 -28.52 30.69
C LYS A 350 24.34 -27.68 29.46
N TYR A 351 24.32 -26.36 29.60
CA TYR A 351 23.86 -25.48 28.52
C TYR A 351 24.90 -25.28 27.41
N TYR A 352 26.21 -25.23 27.70
CA TYR A 352 27.24 -25.25 26.65
C TYR A 352 27.20 -26.54 25.82
N LYS A 353 26.97 -27.69 26.47
CA LYS A 353 26.77 -28.97 25.74
C LYS A 353 25.55 -28.91 24.83
N LYS A 354 24.43 -28.35 25.29
CA LYS A 354 23.24 -28.14 24.46
C LYS A 354 23.51 -27.22 23.26
N TYR A 355 24.21 -26.11 23.48
CA TYR A 355 24.64 -25.21 22.40
C TYR A 355 25.43 -25.96 21.32
N LEU A 356 26.45 -26.73 21.72
CA LEU A 356 27.28 -27.51 20.80
C LEU A 356 26.49 -28.62 20.09
N ALA A 357 25.57 -29.27 20.79
CA ALA A 357 24.69 -30.31 20.22
C ALA A 357 23.74 -29.74 19.15
N GLY A 358 23.37 -28.46 19.26
CA GLY A 358 22.58 -27.74 18.26
C GLY A 358 23.30 -27.46 16.94
N LYS A 359 24.55 -27.93 16.76
CA LYS A 359 25.38 -27.79 15.55
C LYS A 359 25.36 -26.36 14.97
N PRO A 360 25.74 -25.34 15.78
CA PRO A 360 25.74 -23.96 15.34
C PRO A 360 26.64 -23.76 14.10
N PRO A 361 26.27 -22.84 13.18
CA PRO A 361 26.97 -22.66 11.93
C PRO A 361 28.41 -22.17 12.16
N VAL A 362 29.39 -23.03 11.85
CA VAL A 362 30.82 -22.82 12.15
C VAL A 362 31.35 -21.52 11.52
N ASN A 363 30.94 -21.19 10.30
CA ASN A 363 31.34 -19.99 9.60
C ASN A 363 30.93 -18.68 10.29
N LYS A 364 29.83 -18.69 11.07
CA LYS A 364 29.31 -17.51 11.76
C LYS A 364 29.62 -17.49 13.26
N GLN A 365 29.81 -18.65 13.88
CA GLN A 365 29.90 -18.78 15.34
C GLN A 365 31.14 -19.51 15.85
N LYS A 366 32.21 -19.58 15.04
CA LYS A 366 33.46 -20.29 15.39
C LYS A 366 33.97 -19.95 16.80
N SER A 367 34.02 -18.67 17.15
CA SER A 367 34.50 -18.19 18.45
C SER A 367 33.68 -18.75 19.62
N PHE A 368 32.34 -18.72 19.50
CA PHE A 368 31.43 -19.23 20.51
C PHE A 368 31.54 -20.76 20.66
N ILE A 369 31.72 -21.48 19.56
CA ILE A 369 31.93 -22.94 19.54
C ILE A 369 33.22 -23.30 20.27
N ASP A 370 34.33 -22.66 19.90
CA ASP A 370 35.64 -22.93 20.47
C ASP A 370 35.68 -22.60 21.97
N TYR A 371 35.08 -21.47 22.35
CA TYR A 371 34.91 -21.07 23.74
C TYR A 371 34.08 -22.11 24.53
N SER A 372 32.92 -22.51 24.01
CA SER A 372 32.05 -23.47 24.68
C SER A 372 32.72 -24.83 24.89
N LYS A 373 33.48 -25.34 23.90
CA LYS A 373 34.25 -26.59 24.03
C LYS A 373 35.31 -26.48 25.13
N SER A 374 36.06 -25.38 25.14
CA SER A 374 37.08 -25.11 26.15
C SER A 374 36.47 -25.03 27.56
N ARG A 375 35.37 -24.28 27.74
CA ARG A 375 34.68 -24.16 29.02
C ARG A 375 34.12 -25.49 29.52
N VAL A 376 33.51 -26.30 28.64
CA VAL A 376 33.02 -27.64 29.02
C VAL A 376 34.17 -28.52 29.53
N ALA A 377 35.32 -28.53 28.87
CA ALA A 377 36.48 -29.31 29.31
C ALA A 377 37.05 -28.82 30.65
N ALA A 378 37.08 -27.50 30.87
CA ALA A 378 37.59 -26.91 32.10
C ALA A 378 36.66 -27.10 33.31
N LEU A 379 35.35 -27.02 33.10
CA LEU A 379 34.34 -27.09 34.17
C LEU A 379 33.87 -28.51 34.50
N SER A 380 34.22 -29.51 33.68
CA SER A 380 33.89 -30.92 33.91
C SER A 380 35.01 -31.70 34.64
N ARG A 381 36.10 -31.02 35.00
CA ARG A 381 37.15 -31.50 35.90
C ARG A 381 36.87 -30.98 37.30
#